data_AF-A0A522B2T9-F1
#
_entry.id   AF-A0A522B2T9-F1
#
_cell.length_a   1.000
_cell.length_b   1.000
_cell.length_c   1.000
_cell.angle_alpha   90.00
_cell.angle_beta   90.00
_cell.angle_gamma   90.00
#
_symmetry.space_group_name_H-M   'P 1'
#
loop_
_entity.id
_entity.type
_entity.pdbx_description
1 polymer ?
#
loop_
_entity_poly.entity_id
_entity_poly.type
_entity_poly.pdbx_seq_one_letter_code
_entity_poly.pdbx_strand_id
1 'polypeptide(L)'
;MTVIPHDELAGARAATASLLAHLDAVDPDELRAPSRLPGWTRAHVVAHLAGNARSHVRMLDGCLAGQVRSQYEGGRAAREAAIGLLAADPVHELAAWLSGRGDGSGLQVLSDTLPVPPPWT
;
A
#
# COMPACT_ATOMS: atom_id res chain seq x y z
N MET A 1 -13.53 29.30 1.57
CA MET A 1 -13.46 28.67 2.90
C MET A 1 -13.14 27.21 2.66
N THR A 2 -11.95 26.75 3.04
CA THR A 2 -11.59 25.33 2.87
C THR A 2 -12.22 24.56 4.02
N VAL A 3 -13.16 23.67 3.72
CA VAL A 3 -13.72 22.74 4.71
C VAL A 3 -12.71 21.60 4.86
N ILE A 4 -12.29 21.33 6.10
CA ILE A 4 -11.47 20.16 6.39
C ILE A 4 -12.42 18.94 6.46
N PRO A 5 -12.19 17.88 5.66
CA PRO A 5 -13.09 16.72 5.56
C PRO A 5 -12.87 15.76 6.74
N HIS A 6 -13.28 16.16 7.94
CA HIS A 6 -13.00 15.42 9.18
C HIS A 6 -13.61 14.02 9.19
N ASP A 7 -14.84 13.86 8.72
CA ASP A 7 -15.54 12.57 8.72
C ASP A 7 -14.90 11.59 7.73
N GLU A 8 -14.49 12.07 6.55
CA GLU A 8 -13.77 11.27 5.56
C GLU A 8 -12.39 10.84 6.07
N LEU A 9 -11.67 11.73 6.76
CA LEU A 9 -10.40 11.40 7.38
C LEU A 9 -10.57 10.35 8.50
N ALA A 10 -11.61 10.48 9.33
CA ALA A 10 -11.91 9.50 10.36
C ALA A 10 -12.30 8.14 9.77
N GLY A 11 -13.14 8.14 8.72
CA GLY A 11 -13.53 6.94 7.99
C GLY A 11 -12.33 6.23 7.34
N ALA A 12 -11.44 6.99 6.70
CA ALA A 12 -10.22 6.44 6.11
C ALA A 12 -9.33 5.77 7.16
N ARG A 13 -9.12 6.43 8.32
CA ARG A 13 -8.34 5.85 9.44
C ARG A 13 -8.96 4.56 9.96
N ALA A 14 -10.28 4.54 10.19
CA ALA A 14 -10.98 3.36 10.68
C ALA A 14 -10.91 2.19 9.67
N ALA A 15 -11.07 2.48 8.37
CA ALA A 15 -10.95 1.49 7.32
C ALA A 15 -9.51 0.92 7.22
N THR A 16 -8.50 1.77 7.35
CA THR A 16 -7.09 1.31 7.40
C THR A 16 -6.84 0.45 8.63
N ALA A 17 -7.29 0.85 9.82
CA ALA A 17 -7.12 0.05 11.03
C ALA A 17 -7.80 -1.33 10.89
N SER A 18 -8.99 -1.40 10.33
CA SER A 18 -9.71 -2.66 10.06
C SER A 18 -8.97 -3.55 9.06
N LEU A 19 -8.43 -2.96 7.98
CA LEU A 19 -7.61 -3.67 7.00
C LEU A 19 -6.36 -4.27 7.67
N LEU A 20 -5.64 -3.48 8.46
CA LEU A 20 -4.42 -3.94 9.13
C LEU A 20 -4.71 -5.05 10.14
N ALA A 21 -5.76 -4.90 10.96
CA ALA A 21 -6.18 -5.93 11.90
C ALA A 21 -6.59 -7.24 11.18
N HIS A 22 -7.21 -7.15 10.00
CA HIS A 22 -7.54 -8.32 9.20
C HIS A 22 -6.28 -8.99 8.63
N LEU A 23 -5.34 -8.20 8.08
CA LEU A 23 -4.07 -8.72 7.55
C LEU A 23 -3.18 -9.34 8.64
N ASP A 24 -3.35 -8.92 9.90
CA ASP A 24 -2.68 -9.52 11.05
C ASP A 24 -3.21 -10.90 11.43
N ALA A 25 -4.49 -11.13 11.18
CA ALA A 25 -5.17 -12.36 11.55
C ALA A 25 -5.32 -13.35 10.39
N VAL A 26 -5.16 -12.91 9.15
CA VAL A 26 -5.34 -13.75 7.96
C VAL A 26 -4.15 -14.70 7.79
N ASP A 27 -4.42 -15.94 7.39
CA ASP A 27 -3.38 -16.86 6.94
C ASP A 27 -2.71 -16.28 5.67
N PRO A 28 -1.38 -16.11 5.64
CA PRO A 28 -0.67 -15.69 4.44
C PRO A 28 -1.01 -16.52 3.18
N ASP A 29 -1.30 -17.81 3.31
CA ASP A 29 -1.65 -18.63 2.15
C ASP A 29 -3.01 -18.24 1.54
N GLU A 30 -3.92 -17.68 2.33
CA GLU A 30 -5.20 -17.15 1.82
C GLU A 30 -5.02 -15.93 0.91
N LEU A 31 -3.93 -15.18 1.02
CA LEU A 31 -3.69 -14.03 0.16
C LEU A 31 -3.33 -14.45 -1.28
N ARG A 32 -2.91 -15.71 -1.49
CA ARG A 32 -2.69 -16.26 -2.84
C ARG A 32 -3.97 -16.64 -3.55
N ALA A 33 -5.09 -16.76 -2.84
CA ALA A 33 -6.37 -17.10 -3.44
C ALA A 33 -6.89 -15.98 -4.37
N PRO A 34 -7.72 -16.31 -5.38
CA PRO A 34 -8.37 -15.32 -6.21
C PRO A 34 -9.17 -14.29 -5.40
N SER A 35 -9.07 -13.03 -5.79
CA SER A 35 -9.95 -11.97 -5.33
C SER A 35 -11.23 -11.93 -6.18
N ARG A 36 -12.11 -10.96 -5.88
CA ARG A 36 -13.29 -10.67 -6.73
C ARG A 36 -12.93 -9.89 -8.00
N LEU A 37 -11.70 -9.39 -8.11
CA LEU A 37 -11.22 -8.71 -9.31
C LEU A 37 -10.64 -9.75 -10.28
N PRO A 38 -11.07 -9.77 -11.56
CA PRO A 38 -10.57 -10.73 -12.54
C PRO A 38 -9.04 -10.72 -12.67
N GLY A 39 -8.42 -11.90 -12.58
CA GLY A 39 -6.97 -12.07 -12.71
C GLY A 39 -6.14 -11.60 -11.51
N TRP A 40 -6.77 -11.10 -10.44
CA TRP A 40 -6.06 -10.63 -9.24
C TRP A 40 -6.24 -11.59 -8.09
N THR A 41 -5.15 -11.98 -7.43
CA THR A 41 -5.20 -12.59 -6.11
C THR A 41 -5.50 -11.53 -5.04
N ARG A 42 -5.81 -11.94 -3.82
CA ARG A 42 -5.95 -10.99 -2.69
C ARG A 42 -4.62 -10.27 -2.41
N ALA A 43 -3.48 -10.92 -2.60
CA ALA A 43 -2.16 -10.30 -2.55
C ALA A 43 -2.00 -9.16 -3.57
N HIS A 44 -2.58 -9.27 -4.78
CA HIS A 44 -2.59 -8.15 -5.74
C HIS A 44 -3.39 -6.95 -5.23
N VAL A 45 -4.53 -7.18 -4.57
CA VAL A 45 -5.33 -6.10 -3.97
C VAL A 45 -4.54 -5.38 -2.89
N VAL A 46 -3.91 -6.17 -2.02
CA VAL A 46 -3.09 -5.68 -0.90
C VAL A 46 -1.88 -4.90 -1.41
N ALA A 47 -1.13 -5.46 -2.38
CA ALA A 47 -0.01 -4.81 -3.05
C ALA A 47 -0.44 -3.50 -3.73
N HIS A 48 -1.61 -3.48 -4.37
CA HIS A 48 -2.16 -2.28 -4.97
C HIS A 48 -2.44 -1.18 -3.93
N LEU A 49 -3.10 -1.50 -2.82
CA LEU A 49 -3.39 -0.54 -1.76
C LEU A 49 -2.10 0.06 -1.18
N ALA A 50 -1.11 -0.78 -0.90
CA ALA A 50 0.18 -0.35 -0.38
C ALA A 50 0.93 0.56 -1.37
N GLY A 51 1.01 0.15 -2.64
CA GLY A 51 1.61 0.93 -3.71
C GLY A 51 0.88 2.26 -3.98
N ASN A 52 -0.45 2.29 -3.80
CA ASN A 52 -1.27 3.50 -3.92
C ASN A 52 -1.04 4.47 -2.77
N ALA A 53 -0.99 3.97 -1.52
CA ALA A 53 -0.66 4.80 -0.36
C ALA A 53 0.71 5.46 -0.54
N ARG A 54 1.71 4.67 -0.95
CA ARG A 54 3.07 5.16 -1.23
C ARG A 54 3.10 6.22 -2.33
N SER A 55 2.32 6.04 -3.41
CA SER A 55 2.27 7.02 -4.49
C SER A 55 1.66 8.36 -4.04
N HIS A 56 0.64 8.33 -3.18
CA HIS A 56 0.07 9.55 -2.60
C HIS A 56 1.04 10.25 -1.64
N VAL A 57 1.78 9.51 -0.80
CA VAL A 57 2.84 10.11 0.04
C VAL A 57 3.85 10.85 -0.82
N ARG A 58 4.38 10.22 -1.88
CA ARG A 58 5.32 10.89 -2.80
C ARG A 58 4.75 12.16 -3.43
N MET A 59 3.46 12.15 -3.79
CA MET A 59 2.78 13.31 -4.37
C MET A 59 2.65 14.45 -3.35
N LEU A 60 2.29 14.14 -2.10
CA LEU A 60 2.18 15.11 -1.02
C LEU A 60 3.55 15.71 -0.67
N ASP A 61 4.59 14.88 -0.59
CA ASP A 61 5.97 15.35 -0.39
C ASP A 61 6.42 16.29 -1.53
N GLY A 62 6.04 15.98 -2.77
CA GLY A 62 6.28 16.85 -3.91
C GLY A 62 5.59 18.19 -3.74
N CYS A 63 4.30 18.18 -3.38
CA CYS A 63 3.54 19.39 -3.13
C CYS A 63 4.16 20.26 -2.02
N LEU A 64 4.55 19.65 -0.90
CA LEU A 64 5.22 20.35 0.22
C LEU A 64 6.57 20.95 -0.20
N ALA A 65 7.27 20.31 -1.13
CA ALA A 65 8.53 20.80 -1.70
C ALA A 65 8.35 21.76 -2.89
N GLY A 66 7.12 22.10 -3.29
CA GLY A 66 6.84 22.94 -4.47
C GLY A 66 7.16 22.27 -5.81
N GLN A 67 7.18 20.94 -5.85
CA GLN A 67 7.53 20.12 -7.02
C GLN A 67 6.30 19.40 -7.60
N VAL A 68 6.19 19.41 -8.93
CA VAL A 68 5.24 18.53 -9.63
C VAL A 68 5.90 17.15 -9.77
N ARG A 69 5.20 16.10 -9.32
CA ARG A 69 5.65 14.70 -9.45
C ARG A 69 4.61 13.89 -10.22
N SER A 70 5.06 12.86 -10.93
CA SER A 70 4.14 11.84 -11.47
C SER A 70 3.74 10.89 -10.34
N GLN A 71 2.46 10.58 -10.20
CA GLN A 71 2.00 9.59 -9.23
C GLN A 71 2.62 8.21 -9.52
N TYR A 72 2.67 7.86 -10.81
CA TYR A 72 3.27 6.63 -11.31
C TYR A 72 4.33 7.00 -12.35
N GLU A 73 5.58 7.03 -11.93
CA GLU A 73 6.71 7.15 -12.85
C GLU A 73 6.75 5.93 -13.77
N GLY A 74 6.93 6.14 -15.08
CA GLY A 74 6.71 5.10 -16.09
C GLY A 74 5.24 4.75 -16.38
N GLY A 75 4.30 5.48 -15.78
CA GLY A 75 2.87 5.42 -16.09
C GLY A 75 2.20 4.11 -15.68
N ARG A 76 1.17 3.72 -16.46
CA ARG A 76 0.32 2.56 -16.17
C ARG A 76 1.10 1.24 -16.14
N ALA A 77 1.99 1.03 -17.09
CA ALA A 77 2.77 -0.21 -17.20
C ALA A 77 3.68 -0.42 -15.98
N ALA A 78 4.36 0.65 -15.53
CA ALA A 78 5.19 0.58 -14.33
C ALA A 78 4.36 0.33 -13.06
N ARG A 79 3.16 0.93 -12.94
CA ARG A 79 2.23 0.63 -11.85
C ARG A 79 1.81 -0.84 -11.84
N GLU A 80 1.45 -1.39 -13.00
CA GLU A 80 1.01 -2.79 -13.11
C GLU A 80 2.17 -3.76 -12.78
N ALA A 81 3.38 -3.47 -13.27
CA ALA A 81 4.57 -4.25 -12.93
C ALA A 81 4.91 -4.19 -11.42
N ALA A 82 4.81 -3.02 -10.79
CA ALA A 82 5.05 -2.86 -9.35
C ALA A 82 4.08 -3.69 -8.52
N ILE A 83 2.79 -3.69 -8.89
CA ILE A 83 1.76 -4.50 -8.23
C ILE A 83 2.08 -5.99 -8.37
N GLY A 84 2.46 -6.43 -9.58
CA GLY A 84 2.78 -7.83 -9.84
C GLY A 84 3.98 -8.32 -9.03
N LEU A 85 5.05 -7.53 -8.93
CA LEU A 85 6.23 -7.86 -8.14
C LEU A 85 5.91 -7.97 -6.65
N LEU A 86 5.27 -6.93 -6.09
CA LEU A 86 4.93 -6.91 -4.67
C LEU A 86 3.90 -7.99 -4.29
N ALA A 87 3.03 -8.38 -5.22
CA ALA A 87 2.08 -9.49 -5.00
C ALA A 87 2.74 -10.87 -5.07
N ALA A 88 3.93 -10.97 -5.68
CA ALA A 88 4.70 -12.20 -5.80
C ALA A 88 5.69 -12.43 -4.63
N ASP A 89 5.98 -11.39 -3.85
CA ASP A 89 6.81 -11.48 -2.66
C ASP A 89 6.23 -12.45 -1.61
N PRO A 90 7.06 -12.93 -0.67
CA PRO A 90 6.57 -13.78 0.42
C PRO A 90 5.43 -13.08 1.16
N VAL A 91 4.26 -13.70 1.19
CA VAL A 91 3.06 -13.05 1.72
C VAL A 91 3.24 -12.61 3.18
N HIS A 92 3.99 -13.37 3.98
CA HIS A 92 4.24 -13.00 5.37
C HIS A 92 5.08 -11.72 5.51
N GLU A 93 5.99 -11.44 4.57
CA GLU A 93 6.74 -10.17 4.50
C GLU A 93 5.80 -9.02 4.13
N LEU A 94 4.89 -9.24 3.17
CA LEU A 94 3.91 -8.23 2.76
C LEU A 94 2.95 -7.88 3.91
N ALA A 95 2.48 -8.88 4.66
CA ALA A 95 1.63 -8.69 5.83
C ALA A 95 2.38 -8.04 7.00
N ALA A 96 3.63 -8.46 7.27
CA ALA A 96 4.46 -7.87 8.31
C ALA A 96 4.78 -6.39 8.02
N TRP A 97 5.14 -6.06 6.78
CA TRP A 97 5.39 -4.68 6.39
C TRP A 97 4.13 -3.80 6.50
N LEU A 98 2.99 -4.25 5.98
CA LEU A 98 1.74 -3.48 6.03
C LEU A 98 1.28 -3.18 7.46
N SER A 99 1.42 -4.16 8.36
CA SER A 99 1.07 -4.02 9.76
C SER A 99 2.09 -3.25 10.60
N GLY A 100 3.22 -2.86 10.01
CA GLY A 100 4.32 -2.21 10.73
C GLY A 100 5.14 -3.15 11.62
N ARG A 101 4.98 -4.48 11.47
CA ARG A 101 5.82 -5.50 12.13
C ARG A 101 7.12 -5.82 11.39
N GLY A 102 7.23 -5.41 10.13
CA GLY A 102 8.42 -5.57 9.30
C GLY A 102 8.84 -4.23 8.68
N ASP A 103 10.12 -4.07 8.45
CA ASP A 103 10.67 -2.93 7.68
C ASP A 103 10.52 -3.12 6.16
N GLY A 104 10.04 -4.30 5.75
CA GLY A 104 9.82 -4.71 4.36
C GLY A 104 11.11 -4.89 3.56
N SER A 105 12.24 -5.11 4.24
CA SER A 105 13.52 -5.45 3.63
C SER A 105 13.48 -6.72 2.75
N GLY A 106 12.51 -7.61 2.97
CA GLY A 106 12.24 -8.79 2.15
C GLY A 106 11.37 -8.55 0.90
N LEU A 107 10.90 -7.32 0.65
CA LEU A 107 9.97 -6.99 -0.44
C LEU A 107 10.69 -6.37 -1.64
N GLN A 108 10.31 -6.81 -2.84
CA GLN A 108 10.77 -6.22 -4.10
C GLN A 108 10.04 -4.91 -4.39
N VAL A 109 10.81 -3.83 -4.56
CA VAL A 109 10.30 -2.49 -4.92
C VAL A 109 10.99 -1.94 -6.16
N LEU A 110 10.20 -1.40 -7.10
CA LEU A 110 10.70 -0.85 -8.37
C LEU A 110 11.40 0.52 -8.25
N SER A 111 11.24 1.25 -7.14
CA SER A 111 12.13 2.36 -6.77
C SER A 111 12.11 2.60 -5.26
N ASP A 112 13.24 3.06 -4.70
CA ASP A 112 13.68 3.43 -3.33
C ASP A 112 12.95 2.89 -2.08
N THR A 113 13.63 2.99 -0.94
CA THR A 113 13.28 2.46 0.38
C THR A 113 11.79 2.56 0.73
N LEU A 114 11.29 1.51 1.39
CA LEU A 114 9.94 1.51 1.92
C LEU A 114 9.82 2.58 3.02
N PRO A 115 8.74 3.36 3.04
CA PRO A 115 8.51 4.28 4.15
C PRO A 115 8.27 3.47 5.42
N VAL A 116 8.81 3.94 6.54
CA VAL A 116 8.47 3.43 7.87
C VAL A 116 7.03 3.85 8.16
N PRO A 117 6.08 2.91 8.33
CA PRO A 117 4.71 3.26 8.73
C PRO A 117 4.74 3.94 10.12
N PRO A 118 3.93 4.97 10.38
CA PRO A 118 3.80 5.49 11.73
C PRO A 118 3.22 4.41 12.67
N PRO A 119 3.51 4.48 13.99
CA PRO A 119 2.80 3.65 14.95
C PRO A 119 1.31 4.03 14.94
N TRP A 120 0.45 3.02 14.81
CA TRP A 120 -1.00 3.19 14.92
C TRP A 120 -1.38 3.10 16.41
N THR A 121 -1.56 4.25 17.06
CA THR A 121 -2.16 4.37 18.41
C THR A 121 -3.48 5.09 18.33
#